data_AF-A0A508AMQ9-F1
#
_entry.id   AF-A0A508AMQ9-F1
#
_cell.length_a   1.000
_cell.length_b   1.000
_cell.length_c   1.000
_cell.angle_alpha   90.00
_cell.angle_beta   90.00
_cell.angle_gamma   90.00
#
_symmetry.space_group_name_H-M   'P 1'
#
loop_
_entity.id
_entity.type
_entity.pdbx_description
1 polymer ?
#
loop_
_entity_poly.entity_id
_entity_poly.type
_entity_poly.pdbx_seq_one_letter_code
_entity_poly.pdbx_strand_id
1 'polypeptide(L)'
;MTKAQNADYAHWARFFGKSTRDPELVAAFRDAGIAKTPVIARDDFEESEDIGALTVSVRDPSVFGDHEGLGRGIGIFSVITLHLKQAGDKGYTGPLPYSVDHEDSRASLRKKLGPPEDSDEDDEPWDEWTVDGRKVVAFYTSDFKGLDALTVMLPEED
;
A
#
# COMPACT_ATOMS: atom_id res chain seq x y z
N MET A 1 -10.00 20.64 10.10
CA MET A 1 -10.01 19.62 9.03
C MET A 1 -10.12 18.29 9.72
N THR A 2 -11.21 17.56 9.50
CA THR A 2 -11.41 16.22 10.07
C THR A 2 -10.52 15.28 9.27
N LYS A 3 -9.39 14.82 9.82
CA LYS A 3 -8.63 13.72 9.21
C LYS A 3 -9.61 12.55 9.03
N ALA A 4 -9.64 11.95 7.84
CA ALA A 4 -10.45 10.77 7.59
C ALA A 4 -9.99 9.64 8.51
N GLN A 5 -10.71 9.42 9.62
CA GLN A 5 -10.56 8.18 10.37
C GLN A 5 -11.05 7.06 9.46
N ASN A 6 -10.17 6.09 9.15
CA ASN A 6 -10.45 4.94 8.29
C ASN A 6 -10.83 5.29 6.84
N ALA A 7 -9.86 5.79 6.06
CA ALA A 7 -9.99 5.77 4.60
C ALA A 7 -10.19 4.33 4.11
N ASP A 8 -10.86 4.12 2.98
CA ASP A 8 -11.25 2.79 2.49
C ASP A 8 -10.24 2.26 1.45
N TYR A 9 -9.76 1.03 1.62
CA TYR A 9 -8.86 0.40 0.65
C TYR A 9 -9.48 0.33 -0.74
N ALA A 10 -10.75 -0.09 -0.86
CA ALA A 10 -11.37 -0.30 -2.17
C ALA A 10 -11.48 1.02 -2.96
N HIS A 11 -11.75 2.13 -2.27
CA HIS A 11 -11.70 3.47 -2.84
C HIS A 11 -10.34 3.81 -3.44
N TRP A 12 -9.24 3.51 -2.73
CA TRP A 12 -7.88 3.86 -3.19
C TRP A 12 -7.33 2.89 -4.23
N ALA A 13 -7.65 1.61 -4.13
CA ALA A 13 -7.15 0.57 -5.02
C ALA A 13 -7.53 0.81 -6.49
N ARG A 14 -8.63 1.51 -6.77
CA ARG A 14 -9.02 1.88 -8.14
C ARG A 14 -8.03 2.82 -8.84
N PHE A 15 -7.16 3.48 -8.08
CA PHE A 15 -6.16 4.40 -8.61
C PHE A 15 -4.81 3.76 -8.90
N PHE A 16 -4.63 2.48 -8.60
CA PHE A 16 -3.38 1.80 -8.97
C PHE A 16 -3.06 1.99 -10.45
N GLY A 17 -1.82 2.41 -10.74
CA GLY A 17 -1.32 2.66 -12.09
C GLY A 17 -1.65 4.05 -12.63
N LYS A 18 -2.46 4.85 -11.90
CA LYS A 18 -2.75 6.23 -12.29
C LYS A 18 -1.57 7.13 -11.95
N SER A 19 -1.20 7.99 -12.89
CA SER A 19 -0.21 9.03 -12.63
C SER A 19 -0.78 10.13 -11.74
N THR A 20 0.08 10.84 -11.04
CA THR A 20 -0.23 12.08 -10.30
C THR A 20 -0.74 13.24 -11.18
N ARG A 21 -0.84 13.06 -12.51
CA ARG A 21 -1.54 13.97 -13.43
C ARG A 21 -3.00 13.57 -13.69
N ASP A 22 -3.41 12.37 -13.29
CA ASP A 22 -4.80 11.93 -13.46
C ASP A 22 -5.70 12.81 -12.57
N PRO A 23 -6.70 13.51 -13.14
CA PRO A 23 -7.51 14.45 -12.41
C PRO A 23 -8.37 13.79 -11.32
N GLU A 24 -8.75 12.52 -11.48
CA GLU A 24 -9.53 11.79 -10.48
C GLU A 24 -8.66 11.42 -9.27
N LEU A 25 -7.41 11.02 -9.49
CA LEU A 25 -6.46 10.78 -8.40
C LEU A 25 -6.13 12.07 -7.64
N VAL A 26 -5.89 13.18 -8.37
CA VAL A 26 -5.64 14.49 -7.76
C VAL A 26 -6.84 14.97 -6.93
N ALA A 27 -8.07 14.74 -7.43
CA ALA A 27 -9.28 15.03 -6.68
C ALA A 27 -9.38 14.18 -5.41
N ALA A 28 -9.09 12.87 -5.49
CA ALA A 28 -9.10 11.98 -4.33
C ALA A 28 -8.11 12.40 -3.24
N PHE A 29 -6.88 12.79 -3.61
CA PHE A 29 -5.92 13.35 -2.65
C PHE A 29 -6.45 14.61 -1.98
N ARG A 30 -7.04 15.53 -2.74
CA ARG A 30 -7.63 16.76 -2.18
C ARG A 30 -8.78 16.45 -1.23
N ASP A 31 -9.67 15.54 -1.60
CA ASP A 31 -10.82 15.13 -0.78
C ASP A 31 -10.37 14.44 0.51
N ALA A 32 -9.21 13.79 0.49
CA ALA A 32 -8.54 13.22 1.66
C ALA A 32 -7.84 14.26 2.56
N GLY A 33 -7.81 15.53 2.16
CA GLY A 33 -7.18 16.63 2.90
C GLY A 33 -5.69 16.82 2.59
N ILE A 34 -5.16 16.14 1.57
CA ILE A 34 -3.78 16.35 1.10
C ILE A 34 -3.74 17.62 0.26
N ALA A 35 -3.07 18.64 0.78
CA ALA A 35 -3.12 20.00 0.23
C ALA A 35 -2.39 20.14 -1.12
N LYS A 36 -1.41 19.26 -1.40
CA LYS A 36 -0.63 19.24 -2.62
C LYS A 36 -0.50 17.80 -3.08
N THR A 37 -0.72 17.55 -4.37
CA THR A 37 -0.45 16.23 -4.95
C THR A 37 0.99 15.80 -4.64
N PRO A 38 1.24 14.55 -4.24
CA PRO A 38 2.58 14.01 -4.05
C PRO A 38 3.44 14.23 -5.28
N VAL A 39 4.67 14.70 -5.06
CA VAL A 39 5.67 14.93 -6.11
C VAL A 39 6.96 14.28 -5.66
N ILE A 40 7.47 13.36 -6.46
CA ILE A 40 8.71 12.63 -6.15
C ILE A 40 9.88 13.60 -6.28
N ALA A 41 10.70 13.69 -5.24
CA ALA A 41 11.88 14.54 -5.24
C ALA A 41 12.93 14.03 -6.24
N ARG A 42 13.98 14.83 -6.49
CA ARG A 42 14.99 14.49 -7.52
C ARG A 42 15.68 13.16 -7.27
N ASP A 43 16.03 12.94 -6.03
CA ASP A 43 16.98 11.93 -5.59
C ASP A 43 16.24 10.80 -4.85
N ASP A 44 14.91 10.80 -4.95
CA ASP A 44 14.00 9.79 -4.39
C ASP A 44 13.27 9.07 -5.52
N PHE A 45 12.74 7.89 -5.21
CA PHE A 45 11.96 7.05 -6.14
C PHE A 45 10.52 6.83 -5.67
N GLU A 46 10.17 7.33 -4.50
CA GLU A 46 8.86 7.18 -3.88
C GLU A 46 8.51 8.46 -3.10
N GLU A 47 7.23 8.83 -3.09
CA GLU A 47 6.66 9.78 -2.14
C GLU A 47 5.40 9.15 -1.53
N SER A 48 5.19 9.33 -0.23
CA SER A 48 4.06 8.72 0.49
C SER A 48 3.26 9.73 1.30
N GLU A 49 1.98 9.43 1.50
CA GLU A 49 1.07 10.24 2.29
C GLU A 49 0.23 9.37 3.22
N ASP A 50 0.07 9.81 4.46
CA ASP A 50 -0.77 9.14 5.45
C ASP A 50 -2.22 9.66 5.40
N ILE A 51 -3.16 8.71 5.23
CA ILE A 51 -4.59 8.96 5.15
C ILE A 51 -5.32 8.11 6.18
N GLY A 52 -5.37 8.64 7.40
CA GLY A 52 -5.89 7.88 8.54
C GLY A 52 -4.95 6.74 8.89
N ALA A 53 -5.43 5.49 8.78
CA ALA A 53 -4.64 4.28 9.03
C ALA A 53 -4.06 3.66 7.75
N LEU A 54 -4.07 4.41 6.64
CA LEU A 54 -3.47 4.01 5.37
C LEU A 54 -2.24 4.87 5.13
N THR A 55 -1.18 4.29 4.58
CA THR A 55 -0.17 5.03 3.84
C THR A 55 -0.36 4.69 2.37
N VAL A 56 -0.43 5.71 1.52
CA VAL A 56 -0.46 5.52 0.08
C VAL A 56 0.80 6.11 -0.53
N SER A 57 1.41 5.41 -1.47
CA SER A 57 2.63 5.87 -2.13
C SER A 57 2.48 5.97 -3.63
N VAL A 58 3.20 6.95 -4.18
CA VAL A 58 3.47 7.06 -5.60
C VAL A 58 4.95 6.77 -5.84
N ARG A 59 5.26 5.94 -6.83
CA ARG A 59 6.65 5.61 -7.22
C ARG A 59 7.02 6.20 -8.58
N ASP A 60 8.31 6.35 -8.82
CA ASP A 60 8.81 6.83 -10.09
C ASP A 60 8.34 5.88 -11.21
N PRO A 61 7.86 6.40 -12.35
CA PRO A 61 7.42 5.55 -13.44
C PRO A 61 8.52 4.57 -13.92
N SER A 62 9.81 4.90 -13.78
CA SER A 62 10.90 4.02 -14.24
C SER A 62 10.93 2.65 -13.54
N VAL A 63 10.28 2.52 -12.38
CA VAL A 63 10.24 1.27 -11.61
C VAL A 63 9.25 0.26 -12.21
N PHE A 64 8.35 0.70 -13.08
CA PHE A 64 7.33 -0.13 -13.73
C PHE A 64 7.60 -0.33 -15.24
N GLY A 65 8.81 -0.01 -15.69
CA GLY A 65 9.21 -0.11 -17.09
C GLY A 65 9.15 1.18 -17.87
N ASP A 66 8.98 1.04 -19.19
CA ASP A 66 9.17 2.13 -20.14
C ASP A 66 7.98 3.10 -20.16
N HIS A 67 7.97 4.01 -19.19
CA HIS A 67 6.99 5.09 -19.05
C HIS A 67 7.51 6.43 -19.61
N GLU A 68 8.06 6.39 -20.83
CA GLU A 68 8.52 7.60 -21.52
C GLU A 68 7.40 8.67 -21.57
N GLY A 69 7.76 9.91 -21.22
CA GLY A 69 6.90 11.08 -21.44
C GLY A 69 6.10 11.60 -20.24
N LEU A 70 6.09 10.91 -19.09
CA LEU A 70 5.48 11.46 -17.87
C LEU A 70 6.30 12.62 -17.30
N GLY A 71 7.62 12.56 -17.41
CA GLY A 71 8.53 13.61 -16.97
C GLY A 71 8.73 13.62 -15.44
N ARG A 72 9.73 14.39 -15.01
CA ARG A 72 10.25 14.35 -13.65
C ARG A 72 9.22 14.76 -12.57
N GLY A 73 9.24 14.04 -11.45
CA GLY A 73 8.40 14.29 -10.27
C GLY A 73 6.96 13.79 -10.40
N ILE A 74 6.59 13.23 -11.56
CA ILE A 74 5.29 12.59 -11.75
C ILE A 74 5.37 11.16 -11.26
N GLY A 75 4.77 10.87 -10.11
CA GLY A 75 4.66 9.50 -9.61
C GLY A 75 3.47 8.73 -10.20
N ILE A 76 3.57 7.40 -10.18
CA ILE A 76 2.50 6.44 -10.40
C ILE A 76 2.00 5.96 -9.03
N PHE A 77 0.70 6.05 -8.78
CA PHE A 77 0.07 5.51 -7.58
C PHE A 77 0.20 3.98 -7.57
N SER A 78 0.98 3.46 -6.63
CA SER A 78 1.52 2.11 -6.75
C SER A 78 1.53 1.31 -5.45
N VAL A 79 1.39 1.94 -4.28
CA VAL A 79 1.42 1.24 -3.00
C VAL A 79 0.27 1.71 -2.11
N ILE A 80 -0.37 0.77 -1.43
CA ILE A 80 -1.26 1.02 -0.30
C ILE A 80 -0.84 0.11 0.86
N THR A 81 -0.44 0.71 1.98
CA THR A 81 -0.19 0.01 3.24
C THR A 81 -1.35 0.27 4.19
N LEU A 82 -1.94 -0.80 4.69
CA LEU A 82 -2.99 -0.77 5.71
C LEU A 82 -2.36 -1.08 7.08
N HIS A 83 -2.31 -0.09 7.96
CA HIS A 83 -1.70 -0.23 9.29
C HIS A 83 -2.70 -0.82 10.28
N LEU A 84 -2.61 -2.12 10.57
CA LEU A 84 -3.57 -2.84 11.40
C LEU A 84 -3.31 -2.66 12.89
N LYS A 85 -2.04 -2.49 13.28
CA LYS A 85 -1.63 -2.16 14.64
C LYS A 85 -0.68 -0.98 14.64
N GLN A 86 -1.21 0.23 14.69
CA GLN A 86 -0.39 1.43 14.87
C GLN A 86 -0.21 1.73 16.36
N ALA A 87 1.00 2.10 16.78
CA ALA A 87 1.27 2.50 18.17
C ALA A 87 0.54 3.80 18.51
N GLY A 88 -0.68 3.69 19.08
CA GLY A 88 -1.45 4.80 19.62
C GLY A 88 -2.74 5.17 18.89
N ASP A 89 -3.04 4.57 17.74
CA ASP A 89 -4.30 4.71 17.01
C ASP A 89 -5.06 3.37 16.90
N LYS A 90 -6.34 3.41 16.55
CA LYS A 90 -7.22 2.21 16.50
C LYS A 90 -6.90 1.23 15.35
N GLY A 91 -5.81 1.43 14.61
CA GLY A 91 -5.49 0.68 13.40
C GLY A 91 -6.53 0.86 12.30
N TYR A 92 -6.25 0.33 11.11
CA TYR A 92 -7.21 0.24 10.03
C TYR A 92 -8.27 -0.79 10.42
N THR A 93 -9.54 -0.39 10.39
CA THR A 93 -10.66 -1.26 10.74
C THR A 93 -11.57 -1.58 9.55
N GLY A 94 -11.20 -1.15 8.35
CA GLY A 94 -11.98 -1.40 7.14
C GLY A 94 -11.82 -2.84 6.64
N PRO A 95 -12.55 -3.22 5.58
CA PRO A 95 -12.36 -4.50 4.92
C PRO A 95 -10.93 -4.64 4.37
N LEU A 96 -10.34 -5.83 4.50
CA LEU A 96 -9.05 -6.17 3.90
C LEU A 96 -9.26 -6.87 2.55
N PRO A 97 -8.34 -6.68 1.59
CA PRO A 97 -8.43 -7.33 0.28
C PRO A 97 -8.08 -8.83 0.36
N TYR A 98 -8.33 -9.54 -0.74
CA TYR A 98 -7.87 -10.92 -0.96
C TYR A 98 -8.31 -11.96 0.09
N SER A 99 -9.47 -11.76 0.71
CA SER A 99 -10.01 -12.64 1.78
C SER A 99 -9.13 -12.73 3.03
N VAL A 100 -8.27 -11.73 3.22
CA VAL A 100 -7.54 -11.53 4.48
C VAL A 100 -8.52 -11.06 5.55
N ASP A 101 -8.37 -11.56 6.76
CA ASP A 101 -9.12 -11.15 7.95
C ASP A 101 -8.18 -10.49 8.97
N HIS A 102 -8.70 -9.61 9.82
CA HIS A 102 -7.90 -8.88 10.83
C HIS A 102 -7.25 -9.81 11.86
N GLU A 103 -7.90 -10.94 12.13
CA GLU A 103 -7.48 -11.96 13.06
C GLU A 103 -6.60 -13.03 12.42
N ASP A 104 -6.22 -12.86 11.16
CA ASP A 104 -5.32 -13.80 10.51
C ASP A 104 -3.94 -13.83 11.20
N SER A 105 -3.45 -15.05 11.34
CA SER A 105 -2.07 -15.37 11.68
C SER A 105 -1.30 -15.71 10.40
N ARG A 106 0.02 -15.78 10.49
CA ARG A 106 0.85 -16.27 9.38
C ARG A 106 0.42 -17.63 8.87
N ALA A 107 0.08 -18.54 9.79
CA ALA A 107 -0.38 -19.88 9.46
C ALA A 107 -1.74 -19.88 8.73
N SER A 108 -2.67 -19.00 9.11
CA SER A 108 -3.97 -18.93 8.42
C SER A 108 -3.85 -18.26 7.05
N LEU A 109 -3.01 -17.23 6.90
CA LEU A 109 -2.73 -16.63 5.59
C LEU A 109 -2.10 -17.60 4.62
N ARG A 110 -1.05 -18.32 5.03
CA ARG A 110 -0.42 -19.35 4.18
C ARG A 110 -1.39 -20.46 3.77
N LYS A 111 -2.40 -20.75 4.61
CA LYS A 111 -3.48 -21.68 4.25
C LYS A 111 -4.45 -21.10 3.22
N LYS A 112 -4.74 -19.79 3.28
CA LYS A 112 -5.66 -19.08 2.39
C LYS A 112 -5.03 -18.75 1.04
N LEU A 113 -3.83 -18.17 1.05
CA LEU A 113 -3.12 -17.64 -0.12
C LEU A 113 -2.11 -18.64 -0.72
N GLY A 114 -1.79 -19.71 0.00
CA GLY A 114 -0.76 -20.67 -0.38
C GLY A 114 0.63 -20.33 0.17
N PRO A 115 1.67 -21.10 -0.21
CA PRO A 115 3.04 -20.78 0.18
C PRO A 115 3.45 -19.41 -0.38
N PRO A 116 4.17 -18.58 0.40
CA PRO A 116 4.64 -17.29 -0.09
C PRO A 116 5.74 -17.46 -1.14
N GLU A 117 5.86 -16.46 -2.01
CA GLU A 117 6.91 -16.34 -3.02
C GLU A 117 8.25 -15.97 -2.37
N ASP A 118 8.19 -15.11 -1.36
CA ASP A 118 9.32 -14.70 -0.53
C ASP A 118 8.89 -14.47 0.91
N SER A 119 9.82 -14.56 1.86
CA SER A 119 9.53 -14.34 3.28
C SER A 119 10.78 -14.05 4.09
N ASP A 120 10.63 -13.22 5.12
CA ASP A 120 11.62 -13.00 6.16
C ASP A 120 11.04 -13.41 7.52
N GLU A 121 11.86 -14.03 8.36
CA GLU A 121 11.50 -14.47 9.71
C GLU A 121 12.25 -13.72 10.82
N ASP A 122 13.13 -12.79 10.44
CA ASP A 122 14.00 -12.06 11.37
C ASP A 122 13.24 -10.87 12.03
N ASP A 123 13.91 -9.74 12.22
CA ASP A 123 13.45 -8.66 13.11
C ASP A 123 12.10 -8.02 12.71
N GLU A 124 11.75 -8.04 11.43
CA GLU A 124 10.46 -7.59 10.91
C GLU A 124 9.85 -8.72 10.06
N PRO A 125 9.12 -9.67 10.67
CA PRO A 125 8.69 -10.86 9.95
C PRO A 125 7.63 -10.54 8.90
N TRP A 126 7.84 -11.01 7.67
CA TRP A 126 6.89 -10.82 6.58
C TRP A 126 6.81 -12.01 5.61
N ASP A 127 5.71 -12.08 4.89
CA ASP A 127 5.49 -12.98 3.76
C ASP A 127 4.99 -12.18 2.55
N GLU A 128 5.44 -12.54 1.35
CA GLU A 128 5.01 -11.95 0.08
C GLU A 128 4.30 -12.97 -0.81
N TRP A 129 3.25 -12.53 -1.49
CA TRP A 129 2.58 -13.28 -2.56
C TRP A 129 2.27 -12.38 -3.76
N THR A 130 2.12 -12.99 -4.94
CA THR A 130 1.40 -12.37 -6.05
C THR A 130 -0.05 -12.86 -6.07
N VAL A 131 -1.01 -11.95 -5.88
CA VAL A 131 -2.45 -12.23 -5.93
C VAL A 131 -3.10 -11.28 -6.94
N ASP A 132 -3.80 -11.84 -7.94
CA ASP A 132 -4.46 -11.08 -9.02
C ASP A 132 -3.55 -10.05 -9.70
N GLY A 133 -2.28 -10.41 -9.92
CA GLY A 133 -1.27 -9.54 -10.53
C GLY A 133 -0.78 -8.40 -9.65
N ARG A 134 -1.02 -8.47 -8.33
CA ARG A 134 -0.54 -7.52 -7.31
C ARG A 134 0.39 -8.22 -6.34
N LYS A 135 1.43 -7.52 -5.93
CA LYS A 135 2.26 -7.95 -4.81
C LYS A 135 1.55 -7.62 -3.50
N VAL A 136 1.44 -8.62 -2.63
CA VAL A 136 0.79 -8.54 -1.33
C VAL A 136 1.80 -8.95 -0.29
N VAL A 137 2.18 -8.03 0.59
CA VAL A 137 3.13 -8.25 1.67
C VAL A 137 2.40 -8.15 3.01
N ALA A 138 2.43 -9.22 3.78
CA ALA A 138 1.86 -9.25 5.13
C ALA A 138 3.00 -9.13 6.16
N PHE A 139 2.93 -8.10 6.99
CA PHE A 139 3.84 -7.91 8.12
C PHE A 139 3.17 -8.43 9.40
N TYR A 140 3.92 -9.20 10.17
CA TYR A 140 3.38 -9.92 11.32
C TYR A 140 3.87 -9.36 12.65
N THR A 141 3.08 -9.62 13.69
CA THR A 141 3.61 -9.55 15.05
C THR A 141 4.77 -10.54 15.22
N SER A 142 5.69 -10.25 16.14
CA SER A 142 6.84 -11.10 16.44
C SER A 142 6.50 -12.54 16.88
N ASP A 143 5.26 -12.81 17.29
CA ASP A 143 4.77 -14.15 17.64
C ASP A 143 4.01 -14.85 16.49
N PHE A 144 3.91 -14.20 15.33
CA PHE A 144 3.21 -14.64 14.12
C PHE A 144 1.70 -14.88 14.28
N LYS A 145 1.10 -14.42 15.38
CA LYS A 145 -0.33 -14.64 15.68
C LYS A 145 -1.25 -13.53 15.21
N GLY A 146 -0.70 -12.43 14.73
CA GLY A 146 -1.49 -11.37 14.13
C GLY A 146 -0.70 -10.61 13.08
N LEU A 147 -1.41 -9.72 12.40
CA LEU A 147 -0.85 -8.81 11.43
C LEU A 147 -0.58 -7.45 12.07
N ASP A 148 0.55 -6.86 11.72
CA ASP A 148 0.87 -5.47 12.04
C ASP A 148 0.50 -4.54 10.88
N ALA A 149 0.76 -4.98 9.64
CA ALA A 149 0.35 -4.28 8.43
C ALA A 149 0.11 -5.24 7.27
N LEU A 150 -0.68 -4.77 6.30
CA LEU A 150 -0.83 -5.41 5.00
C LEU A 150 -0.52 -4.38 3.92
N THR A 151 0.44 -4.67 3.05
CA THR A 151 0.81 -3.81 1.93
C THR A 151 0.40 -4.45 0.62
N VAL A 152 -0.25 -3.69 -0.25
CA VAL A 152 -0.57 -4.08 -1.62
C VAL A 152 0.12 -3.13 -2.58
N MET A 153 0.85 -3.66 -3.55
CA MET A 153 1.58 -2.86 -4.52
C MET A 153 1.47 -3.37 -5.96
N LEU A 154 1.72 -2.47 -6.91
CA LEU A 154 2.02 -2.84 -8.28
C LEU A 154 3.32 -3.66 -8.32
N PRO A 155 3.41 -4.72 -9.14
CA PRO A 155 4.69 -5.39 -9.39
C PRO A 155 5.63 -4.41 -10.10
N GLU A 156 6.90 -4.43 -9.71
CA GLU A 156 7.99 -3.70 -10.38
C GLU A 156 8.49 -4.51 -11.59
N GLU A 157 9.11 -3.85 -12.57
CA GLU A 157 9.84 -4.56 -13.63
C GLU A 157 11.24 -4.94 -13.13
N ASP A 158 11.63 -6.20 -13.36
CA ASP A 158 12.95 -6.78 -13.02
C ASP A 158 14.10 -6.27 -13.92
#